data_AF-A0A2G4JID7-F1
#
_entry.id   AF-A0A2G4JID7-F1
#
_cell.length_a   1.000
_cell.length_b   1.000
_cell.length_c   1.000
_cell.angle_alpha   90.00
_cell.angle_beta   90.00
_cell.angle_gamma   90.00
#
_symmetry.space_group_name_H-M   'P 1'
#
loop_
_entity.id
_entity.type
_entity.pdbx_description
1 polymer ?
#
loop_
_entity_poly.entity_id
_entity_poly.type
_entity_poly.pdbx_seq_one_letter_code
_entity_poly.pdbx_strand_id
1 'polypeptide(L)'
;MTLSEDDRSALAALDARIRAILPAQYQDSYQDVQPVSMGSAGLKYSSDGRVAWDLIWGSFCDLAMAGGPPHKGRLLEPGSASEVASQPGRYDEVTAEICRGITLTTHLAARPAPDAGWVRVDCGDAGLAAWLLRAIVMENVSARSEGRTLDLPAAPGFQLHQEIKNVVTVIAKTCHYWMGHMSRSQQTAIGRMLADLSDDAPLITPGFAGGDQTALAAMSVAIHQRTGLAVSAPRSVGWLGVECADVRSAVWMMRALVANNILSRRETTTLFVPVNPVDDPGGEAVVKCLGRVHELAAGAAVAPPPS
;
A
#
# COMPACT_ATOMS: atom_id res chain seq x y z
N MET A 1 -6.07 -26.99 15.97
CA MET A 1 -7.48 -26.63 16.19
C MET A 1 -8.20 -26.83 14.88
N THR A 2 -9.27 -27.63 14.82
CA THR A 2 -10.03 -27.86 13.59
C THR A 2 -10.91 -26.64 13.31
N LEU A 3 -10.79 -26.03 12.13
CA LEU A 3 -11.65 -24.91 11.71
C LEU A 3 -13.12 -25.33 11.72
N SER A 4 -14.02 -24.41 12.11
CA SER A 4 -15.46 -24.62 11.92
C SER A 4 -15.82 -24.60 10.42
N GLU A 5 -17.04 -25.00 10.07
CA GLU A 5 -17.52 -24.90 8.68
C GLU A 5 -17.63 -23.44 8.23
N ASP A 6 -18.12 -22.58 9.12
CA ASP A 6 -18.19 -21.13 8.89
C ASP A 6 -16.80 -20.52 8.67
N ASP A 7 -15.79 -20.96 9.43
CA ASP A 7 -14.41 -20.51 9.23
C ASP A 7 -13.82 -20.98 7.91
N ARG A 8 -14.11 -22.22 7.48
CA ARG A 8 -13.69 -22.71 6.16
C ARG A 8 -14.32 -21.91 5.03
N SER A 9 -15.61 -21.61 5.13
CA SER A 9 -16.34 -20.80 4.16
C SER A 9 -15.78 -19.37 4.10
N ALA A 10 -15.58 -18.74 5.27
CA ALA A 10 -14.98 -17.41 5.37
C ALA A 10 -13.55 -17.36 4.81
N LEU A 11 -12.74 -18.39 5.07
CA LEU A 11 -11.39 -18.50 4.54
C LEU A 11 -11.39 -18.65 3.01
N ALA A 12 -12.28 -19.47 2.45
CA ALA A 12 -12.40 -19.64 1.01
C ALA A 12 -12.85 -18.34 0.31
N ALA A 13 -13.83 -17.62 0.88
CA ALA A 13 -14.26 -16.32 0.36
C ALA A 13 -13.16 -15.25 0.46
N LEU A 14 -12.35 -15.29 1.52
CA LEU A 14 -11.19 -14.42 1.66
C LEU A 14 -10.09 -14.73 0.64
N ASP A 15 -9.76 -16.02 0.46
CA ASP A 15 -8.78 -16.47 -0.53
C ASP A 15 -9.18 -16.06 -1.95
N ALA A 16 -10.46 -16.23 -2.30
CA ALA A 16 -11.00 -15.80 -3.59
C ALA A 16 -10.81 -14.29 -3.83
N ARG A 17 -11.06 -13.45 -2.81
CA ARG A 17 -10.85 -12.00 -2.90
C ARG A 17 -9.37 -11.63 -3.01
N ILE A 18 -8.50 -12.30 -2.25
CA ILE A 18 -7.04 -12.10 -2.35
C ILE A 18 -6.56 -12.44 -3.77
N ARG A 19 -6.98 -13.59 -4.32
CA ARG A 19 -6.62 -13.99 -5.68
C ARG A 19 -7.13 -12.98 -6.72
N ALA A 20 -8.35 -12.49 -6.56
CA ALA A 20 -8.96 -11.56 -7.50
C ALA A 20 -8.13 -10.27 -7.68
N ILE A 21 -7.57 -9.71 -6.61
CA ILE A 21 -6.77 -8.47 -6.68
C ILE A 21 -5.34 -8.67 -7.21
N LEU A 22 -4.87 -9.91 -7.34
CA LEU A 22 -3.50 -10.20 -7.76
C LEU A 22 -3.38 -10.37 -9.28
N PRO A 23 -2.22 -9.98 -9.87
CA PRO A 23 -1.91 -10.32 -11.25
C PRO A 23 -2.03 -11.83 -11.50
N ALA A 24 -2.46 -12.21 -12.71
CA ALA A 24 -2.80 -13.60 -13.05
C ALA A 24 -1.70 -14.61 -12.66
N GLN A 25 -0.43 -14.26 -12.90
CA GLN A 25 0.72 -15.12 -12.61
C GLN A 25 0.90 -15.48 -11.13
N TYR A 26 0.31 -14.71 -10.20
CA TYR A 26 0.40 -14.98 -8.76
C TYR A 26 -0.83 -15.68 -8.19
N GLN A 27 -1.94 -15.76 -8.92
CA GLN A 27 -3.20 -16.23 -8.34
C GLN A 27 -3.10 -17.63 -7.75
N ASP A 28 -2.27 -18.50 -8.33
CA ASP A 28 -2.07 -19.88 -7.87
C ASP A 28 -0.79 -20.10 -7.04
N SER A 29 0.06 -19.09 -6.89
CA SER A 29 1.41 -19.22 -6.32
C SER A 29 1.78 -18.14 -5.30
N TYR A 30 0.86 -17.22 -4.98
CA TYR A 30 1.14 -16.07 -4.12
C TYR A 30 1.59 -16.45 -2.69
N GLN A 31 1.33 -17.69 -2.26
CA GLN A 31 1.76 -18.20 -0.96
C GLN A 31 3.24 -18.60 -0.94
N ASP A 32 3.83 -18.83 -2.11
CA ASP A 32 5.21 -19.30 -2.27
C ASP A 32 6.20 -18.17 -2.56
N VAL A 33 5.69 -16.99 -2.98
CA VAL A 33 6.49 -15.81 -3.28
C VAL A 33 7.30 -15.37 -2.06
N GLN A 34 8.62 -15.33 -2.22
CA GLN A 34 9.54 -14.90 -1.17
C GLN A 34 9.92 -13.42 -1.35
N PRO A 35 10.06 -12.65 -0.26
CA PRO A 35 10.39 -11.24 -0.31
C PRO A 35 11.88 -11.00 -0.55
N VAL A 36 12.41 -11.46 -1.68
CA VAL A 36 13.82 -11.31 -2.06
C VAL A 36 14.00 -10.02 -2.86
N SER A 37 14.82 -9.11 -2.32
CA SER A 37 15.11 -7.83 -2.98
C SER A 37 16.19 -7.98 -4.04
N MET A 38 15.96 -7.37 -5.20
CA MET A 38 17.01 -7.13 -6.19
C MET A 38 17.63 -5.73 -5.98
N GLY A 39 18.89 -5.56 -6.39
CA GLY A 39 19.56 -4.26 -6.34
C GLY A 39 18.83 -3.19 -7.16
N SER A 40 18.92 -1.94 -6.73
CA SER A 40 18.30 -0.81 -7.44
C SER A 40 19.10 -0.42 -8.68
N ALA A 41 18.44 -0.30 -9.84
CA ALA A 41 19.08 0.12 -11.09
C ALA A 41 19.66 1.54 -10.99
N GLY A 42 20.86 1.78 -11.50
CA GLY A 42 21.44 3.13 -11.58
C GLY A 42 20.61 4.07 -12.47
N LEU A 43 20.60 5.37 -12.16
CA LEU A 43 19.96 6.36 -13.04
C LEU A 43 20.69 6.41 -14.39
N LYS A 44 19.90 6.52 -15.47
CA LYS A 44 20.42 6.81 -16.81
C LYS A 44 20.02 8.24 -17.18
N TYR A 45 20.87 8.90 -17.97
CA TYR A 45 20.68 10.29 -18.37
C TYR A 45 20.59 10.40 -19.89
N SER A 46 19.67 11.22 -20.38
CA SER A 46 19.54 11.59 -21.78
C SER A 46 20.61 12.63 -22.18
N SER A 47 20.71 12.91 -23.48
CA SER A 47 21.68 13.87 -24.03
C SER A 47 21.50 15.31 -23.53
N ASP A 48 20.32 15.64 -23.00
CA ASP A 48 20.02 16.93 -22.36
C ASP A 48 20.44 16.98 -20.87
N GLY A 49 21.07 15.92 -20.35
CA GLY A 49 21.51 15.81 -18.96
C GLY A 49 20.38 15.52 -17.96
N ARG A 50 19.15 15.31 -18.41
CA ARG A 50 18.03 14.91 -17.53
C ARG A 50 17.97 13.40 -17.39
N VAL A 51 17.28 12.93 -16.36
CA VAL A 51 17.08 11.49 -16.15
C VAL A 51 16.16 10.94 -17.26
N ALA A 52 16.62 9.89 -17.94
CA ALA A 52 15.86 9.16 -18.95
C ALA A 52 14.97 8.10 -18.26
N TRP A 53 13.93 8.55 -17.57
CA TRP A 53 13.09 7.72 -16.70
C TRP A 53 12.50 6.48 -17.40
N ASP A 54 12.15 6.60 -18.68
CA ASP A 54 11.64 5.55 -19.56
C ASP A 54 12.69 4.48 -19.92
N LEU A 55 13.98 4.75 -19.73
CA LEU A 55 15.08 3.86 -20.11
C LEU A 55 15.80 3.20 -18.92
N ILE A 56 15.40 3.51 -17.67
CA ILE A 56 16.10 3.01 -16.47
C ILE A 56 15.84 1.51 -16.26
N TRP A 57 14.64 1.04 -16.60
CA TRP A 57 14.13 -0.24 -16.14
C TRP A 57 14.49 -1.38 -17.10
N GLY A 58 14.93 -2.51 -16.55
CA GLY A 58 15.02 -3.79 -17.27
C GLY A 58 13.96 -4.79 -16.79
N SER A 59 13.82 -4.91 -15.48
CA SER A 59 12.81 -5.74 -14.81
C SER A 59 12.49 -5.15 -13.43
N PHE A 60 11.41 -5.63 -12.81
CA PHE A 60 11.01 -5.26 -11.44
C PHE A 60 10.99 -6.49 -10.53
N CYS A 61 11.16 -6.29 -9.22
CA CYS A 61 10.84 -7.32 -8.22
C CYS A 61 9.36 -7.69 -8.27
N ASP A 62 9.03 -8.85 -7.70
CA ASP A 62 7.64 -9.20 -7.38
C ASP A 62 6.94 -8.09 -6.58
N LEU A 63 5.64 -7.91 -6.82
CA LEU A 63 4.82 -6.98 -6.05
C LEU A 63 4.82 -7.34 -4.57
N ALA A 64 4.89 -6.35 -3.70
CA ALA A 64 4.66 -6.54 -2.28
C ALA A 64 3.25 -7.11 -2.01
N MET A 65 2.26 -6.70 -2.81
CA MET A 65 0.92 -7.29 -2.81
C MET A 65 0.95 -8.79 -3.11
N ALA A 66 1.82 -9.22 -4.01
CA ALA A 66 2.03 -10.62 -4.35
C ALA A 66 3.00 -11.35 -3.41
N GLY A 67 3.55 -10.69 -2.36
CA GLY A 67 4.45 -11.30 -1.37
C GLY A 67 5.92 -11.00 -1.56
N GLY A 68 6.26 -10.24 -2.61
CA GLY A 68 7.58 -9.72 -2.83
C GLY A 68 8.03 -8.75 -1.72
N PRO A 69 9.28 -8.27 -1.79
CA PRO A 69 9.75 -7.24 -0.89
C PRO A 69 9.05 -5.91 -1.22
N PRO A 70 8.67 -5.10 -0.21
CA PRO A 70 8.27 -3.73 -0.47
C PRO A 70 9.42 -2.95 -1.09
N HIS A 71 9.09 -2.05 -2.02
CA HIS A 71 10.06 -1.16 -2.65
C HIS A 71 10.89 -0.39 -1.61
N LYS A 72 10.27 -0.02 -0.49
CA LYS A 72 10.96 0.61 0.65
C LYS A 72 10.87 -0.23 1.91
N GLY A 73 11.96 -0.24 2.68
CA GLY A 73 11.99 -0.83 4.02
C GLY A 73 11.24 -0.02 5.08
N ARG A 74 10.94 1.25 4.81
CA ARG A 74 10.16 2.18 5.66
C ARG A 74 9.23 3.01 4.80
N LEU A 75 8.11 3.45 5.36
CA LEU A 75 7.15 4.29 4.64
C LEU A 75 7.81 5.57 4.12
N LEU A 76 7.64 5.86 2.83
CA LEU A 76 7.98 7.16 2.24
C LEU A 76 6.79 8.10 2.38
N GLU A 77 6.92 9.10 3.25
CA GLU A 77 5.86 10.03 3.63
C GLU A 77 5.90 11.33 2.82
N PRO A 78 4.75 12.02 2.63
CA PRO A 78 4.71 13.35 2.05
C PRO A 78 5.40 14.37 2.97
N GLY A 79 5.90 15.47 2.39
CA GLY A 79 6.37 16.61 3.18
C GLY A 79 5.20 17.31 3.87
N SER A 80 5.41 17.81 5.08
CA SER A 80 4.43 18.61 5.80
C SER A 80 4.20 19.97 5.12
N ALA A 81 3.04 20.58 5.35
CA ALA A 81 2.73 21.92 4.84
C ALA A 81 3.77 22.97 5.29
N SER A 82 4.30 22.84 6.52
CA SER A 82 5.33 23.75 7.02
C SER A 82 6.67 23.57 6.30
N GLU A 83 7.07 22.33 5.99
CA GLU A 83 8.30 22.07 5.25
C GLU A 83 8.19 22.64 3.83
N VAL A 84 7.06 22.40 3.16
CA VAL A 84 6.79 22.93 1.82
C VAL A 84 6.82 24.46 1.81
N ALA A 85 6.15 25.10 2.78
CA ALA A 85 6.13 26.56 2.91
C ALA A 85 7.52 27.15 3.18
N SER A 86 8.42 26.41 3.83
CA SER A 86 9.78 26.86 4.11
C SER A 86 10.70 26.85 2.88
N GLN A 87 10.39 26.04 1.86
CA GLN A 87 11.23 25.84 0.67
C GLN A 87 10.39 25.64 -0.61
N PRO A 88 9.55 26.61 -1.00
CA PRO A 88 8.59 26.45 -2.10
C PRO A 88 9.26 26.19 -3.45
N GLY A 89 10.33 26.93 -3.78
CA GLY A 89 11.03 26.72 -5.06
C GLY A 89 11.65 25.32 -5.19
N ARG A 90 12.19 24.78 -4.09
CA ARG A 90 12.71 23.41 -4.08
C ARG A 90 11.59 22.38 -4.21
N TYR A 91 10.45 22.62 -3.58
CA TYR A 91 9.28 21.77 -3.72
C TYR A 91 8.74 21.76 -5.17
N ASP A 92 8.73 22.92 -5.84
CA ASP A 92 8.34 23.02 -7.26
C ASP A 92 9.26 22.21 -8.17
N GLU A 93 10.58 22.25 -7.95
CA GLU A 93 11.55 21.42 -8.68
C GLU A 93 11.30 19.92 -8.48
N VAL A 94 11.10 19.50 -7.22
CA VAL A 94 10.84 18.10 -6.87
C VAL A 94 9.55 17.62 -7.53
N THR A 95 8.46 18.37 -7.38
CA THR A 95 7.15 17.99 -7.93
C THR A 95 7.18 17.94 -9.44
N ALA A 96 7.82 18.92 -10.11
CA ALA A 96 7.99 18.92 -11.55
C ALA A 96 8.75 17.69 -12.05
N GLU A 97 9.83 17.30 -11.36
CA GLU A 97 10.63 16.14 -11.74
C GLU A 97 9.90 14.82 -11.48
N ILE A 98 9.16 14.69 -10.36
CA ILE A 98 8.29 13.53 -10.13
C ILE A 98 7.22 13.45 -11.22
N CYS A 99 6.49 14.53 -11.50
CA CYS A 99 5.45 14.54 -12.52
C CYS A 99 5.99 14.13 -13.90
N ARG A 100 7.17 14.64 -14.27
CA ARG A 100 7.86 14.25 -15.50
C ARG A 100 8.18 12.75 -15.52
N GLY A 101 8.77 12.24 -14.44
CA GLY A 101 9.13 10.82 -14.35
C GLY A 101 7.92 9.89 -14.42
N ILE A 102 6.81 10.24 -13.76
CA ILE A 102 5.55 9.48 -13.84
C ILE A 102 5.02 9.47 -15.27
N THR A 103 4.96 10.65 -15.90
CA THR A 103 4.42 10.78 -17.27
C THR A 103 5.24 9.98 -18.27
N LEU A 104 6.58 10.04 -18.19
CA LEU A 104 7.47 9.31 -19.09
C LEU A 104 7.38 7.79 -18.93
N THR A 105 7.16 7.30 -17.71
CA THR A 105 7.22 5.85 -17.41
C THR A 105 5.89 5.14 -17.51
N THR A 106 4.79 5.85 -17.23
CA THR A 106 3.45 5.25 -17.16
C THR A 106 2.50 5.75 -18.24
N HIS A 107 2.86 6.85 -18.93
CA HIS A 107 1.99 7.60 -19.82
C HIS A 107 0.73 8.19 -19.15
N LEU A 108 0.62 8.12 -17.82
CA LEU A 108 -0.43 8.79 -17.06
C LEU A 108 -0.09 10.26 -16.89
N ALA A 109 -1.10 11.11 -16.97
CA ALA A 109 -0.93 12.54 -16.75
C ALA A 109 -0.66 12.81 -15.26
N ALA A 110 0.46 13.48 -14.95
CA ALA A 110 0.83 13.88 -13.61
C ALA A 110 1.01 15.40 -13.49
N ARG A 111 0.57 15.97 -12.38
CA ARG A 111 0.64 17.40 -12.07
C ARG A 111 0.82 17.63 -10.57
N PRO A 112 1.29 18.80 -10.12
CA PRO A 112 1.21 19.16 -8.70
C PRO A 112 -0.21 19.00 -8.16
N ALA A 113 -0.34 18.44 -6.97
CA ALA A 113 -1.62 18.34 -6.28
C ALA A 113 -2.00 19.71 -5.66
N PRO A 114 -3.29 19.97 -5.40
CA PRO A 114 -3.70 21.19 -4.69
C PRO A 114 -3.18 21.22 -3.25
N ASP A 115 -3.02 20.07 -2.60
CA ASP A 115 -2.52 19.98 -1.24
C ASP A 115 -0.98 19.86 -1.24
N ALA A 116 -0.34 20.61 -0.34
CA ALA A 116 1.10 20.55 -0.13
C ALA A 116 1.55 19.13 0.28
N GLY A 117 2.71 18.71 -0.23
CA GLY A 117 3.30 17.40 0.05
C GLY A 117 2.94 16.33 -0.98
N TRP A 118 2.22 16.67 -2.05
CA TRP A 118 1.65 15.69 -2.98
C TRP A 118 1.79 16.10 -4.46
N VAL A 119 1.94 15.09 -5.32
CA VAL A 119 1.67 15.18 -6.77
C VAL A 119 0.44 14.35 -7.09
N ARG A 120 -0.36 14.79 -8.06
CA ARG A 120 -1.58 14.11 -8.51
C ARG A 120 -1.37 13.43 -9.85
N VAL A 121 -1.84 12.20 -9.96
CA VAL A 121 -1.87 11.39 -11.18
C VAL A 121 -3.33 11.16 -11.57
N ASP A 122 -3.64 11.38 -12.84
CA ASP A 122 -4.92 10.97 -13.43
C ASP A 122 -4.82 9.51 -13.89
N CYS A 123 -5.57 8.64 -13.23
CA CYS A 123 -5.57 7.20 -13.53
C CYS A 123 -6.54 6.84 -14.67
N GLY A 124 -7.36 7.76 -15.15
CA GLY A 124 -8.33 7.48 -16.21
C GLY A 124 -9.51 6.58 -15.79
N ASP A 125 -9.46 5.83 -14.70
CA ASP A 125 -10.63 5.17 -14.10
C ASP A 125 -10.44 4.91 -12.60
N ALA A 126 -11.55 4.73 -11.89
CA ALA A 126 -11.55 4.57 -10.45
C ALA A 126 -11.01 3.19 -10.02
N GLY A 127 -11.14 2.17 -10.87
CA GLY A 127 -10.60 0.83 -10.61
C GLY A 127 -9.08 0.84 -10.56
N LEU A 128 -8.44 1.50 -11.55
CA LEU A 128 -6.98 1.70 -11.54
C LEU A 128 -6.54 2.49 -10.33
N ALA A 129 -7.18 3.63 -10.02
CA ALA A 129 -6.82 4.45 -8.87
C ALA A 129 -6.91 3.66 -7.55
N ALA A 130 -8.01 2.92 -7.35
CA ALA A 130 -8.24 2.12 -6.16
C ALA A 130 -7.24 0.96 -6.03
N TRP A 131 -6.90 0.30 -7.14
CA TRP A 131 -5.91 -0.78 -7.13
C TRP A 131 -4.48 -0.25 -6.90
N LEU A 132 -4.10 0.83 -7.58
CA LEU A 132 -2.79 1.48 -7.40
C LEU A 132 -2.59 1.98 -5.98
N LEU A 133 -3.62 2.58 -5.35
CA LEU A 133 -3.58 2.98 -3.95
C LEU A 133 -3.13 1.82 -3.05
N ARG A 134 -3.81 0.67 -3.17
CA ARG A 134 -3.51 -0.53 -2.39
C ARG A 134 -2.10 -1.04 -2.68
N ALA A 135 -1.75 -1.17 -3.96
CA ALA A 135 -0.46 -1.68 -4.38
C ALA A 135 0.71 -0.81 -3.91
N ILE A 136 0.62 0.51 -4.09
CA ILE A 136 1.70 1.46 -3.76
C ILE A 136 1.90 1.57 -2.25
N VAL A 137 0.82 1.55 -1.46
CA VAL A 137 0.94 1.56 0.01
C VAL A 137 1.59 0.28 0.54
N MET A 138 1.27 -0.87 -0.04
CA MET A 138 1.95 -2.14 0.30
C MET A 138 3.44 -2.13 -0.07
N GLU A 139 3.86 -1.29 -1.01
CA GLU A 139 5.27 -1.07 -1.38
C GLU A 139 5.99 -0.06 -0.45
N ASN A 140 5.32 0.38 0.63
CA ASN A 140 5.76 1.40 1.60
C ASN A 140 6.02 2.77 0.98
N VAL A 141 5.16 3.21 0.06
CA VAL A 141 5.08 4.61 -0.38
C VAL A 141 3.68 5.11 -0.06
N SER A 142 3.57 6.27 0.59
CA SER A 142 2.26 6.85 0.88
C SER A 142 1.49 7.09 -0.41
N ALA A 143 0.18 6.87 -0.37
CA ALA A 143 -0.71 7.23 -1.45
C ALA A 143 -2.11 7.50 -0.89
N ARG A 144 -2.87 8.33 -1.58
CA ARG A 144 -4.30 8.55 -1.32
C ARG A 144 -5.01 8.71 -2.66
N SER A 145 -6.29 8.35 -2.73
CA SER A 145 -7.04 8.44 -3.99
C SER A 145 -8.38 9.11 -3.77
N GLU A 146 -8.82 9.85 -4.79
CA GLU A 146 -10.16 10.42 -4.86
C GLU A 146 -10.71 10.16 -6.27
N GLY A 147 -11.75 9.32 -6.34
CA GLY A 147 -12.35 8.89 -7.60
C GLY A 147 -11.32 8.28 -8.57
N ARG A 148 -11.01 9.02 -9.63
CA ARG A 148 -10.08 8.61 -10.71
C ARG A 148 -8.66 9.15 -10.52
N THR A 149 -8.39 9.82 -9.41
CA THR A 149 -7.08 10.44 -9.15
C THR A 149 -6.35 9.76 -8.01
N LEU A 150 -5.03 9.75 -8.11
CA LEU A 150 -4.12 9.21 -7.11
C LEU A 150 -3.06 10.26 -6.77
N ASP A 151 -2.90 10.57 -5.50
CA ASP A 151 -1.87 11.47 -5.01
C ASP A 151 -0.69 10.66 -4.42
N LEU A 152 0.54 11.05 -4.79
CA LEU A 152 1.81 10.46 -4.36
C LEU A 152 2.69 11.50 -3.65
N PRO A 153 3.58 11.10 -2.72
CA PRO A 153 4.28 12.01 -1.86
C PRO A 153 5.34 12.81 -2.61
N ALA A 154 5.51 14.06 -2.18
CA ALA A 154 6.59 14.94 -2.54
C ALA A 154 7.01 15.75 -1.32
N ALA A 155 8.30 16.09 -1.21
CA ALA A 155 8.79 17.01 -0.20
C ALA A 155 10.00 17.76 -0.75
N PRO A 156 10.26 19.00 -0.31
CA PRO A 156 11.45 19.75 -0.76
C PRO A 156 12.76 18.99 -0.48
N GLY A 157 12.81 18.18 0.58
CA GLY A 157 13.97 17.36 0.93
C GLY A 157 14.22 16.14 0.03
N PHE A 158 13.29 15.78 -0.86
CA PHE A 158 13.42 14.58 -1.70
C PHE A 158 14.60 14.71 -2.67
N GLN A 159 15.47 13.70 -2.63
CA GLN A 159 16.67 13.59 -3.45
C GLN A 159 16.37 12.81 -4.73
N LEU A 160 16.99 13.22 -5.85
CA LEU A 160 16.78 12.61 -7.16
C LEU A 160 17.08 11.11 -7.17
N HIS A 161 18.21 10.71 -6.59
CA HIS A 161 18.69 9.33 -6.57
C HIS A 161 18.06 8.46 -5.47
N GLN A 162 17.22 9.06 -4.62
CA GLN A 162 16.54 8.38 -3.52
C GLN A 162 15.02 8.58 -3.64
N GLU A 163 14.43 9.55 -2.94
CA GLU A 163 12.98 9.66 -2.77
C GLU A 163 12.25 9.89 -4.11
N ILE A 164 12.73 10.78 -4.98
CA ILE A 164 12.10 11.04 -6.29
C ILE A 164 12.09 9.74 -7.10
N LYS A 165 13.24 9.07 -7.19
CA LYS A 165 13.36 7.78 -7.88
C LYS A 165 12.43 6.74 -7.26
N ASN A 166 12.28 6.70 -5.94
CA ASN A 166 11.41 5.73 -5.29
C ASN A 166 9.93 5.95 -5.67
N VAL A 167 9.47 7.21 -5.70
CA VAL A 167 8.10 7.56 -6.14
C VAL A 167 7.87 7.19 -7.60
N VAL A 168 8.79 7.54 -8.50
CA VAL A 168 8.66 7.21 -9.93
C VAL A 168 8.72 5.68 -10.15
N THR A 169 9.63 4.99 -9.46
CA THR A 169 9.79 3.53 -9.59
C THR A 169 8.55 2.79 -9.11
N VAL A 170 7.96 3.18 -7.98
CA VAL A 170 6.84 2.43 -7.41
C VAL A 170 5.61 2.50 -8.31
N ILE A 171 5.29 3.68 -8.87
CA ILE A 171 4.13 3.80 -9.78
C ILE A 171 4.42 3.17 -11.15
N ALA A 172 5.67 3.25 -11.64
CA ALA A 172 6.06 2.51 -12.84
C ALA A 172 5.90 1.00 -12.66
N LYS A 173 6.37 0.45 -11.52
CA LYS A 173 6.23 -0.96 -11.15
C LYS A 173 4.76 -1.36 -11.10
N THR A 174 3.93 -0.65 -10.35
CA THR A 174 2.52 -1.03 -10.17
C THR A 174 1.72 -0.87 -11.45
N CYS A 175 1.96 0.18 -12.24
CA CYS A 175 1.36 0.31 -13.58
C CYS A 175 1.81 -0.81 -14.53
N HIS A 176 3.08 -1.22 -14.50
CA HIS A 176 3.56 -2.35 -15.28
C HIS A 176 2.78 -3.63 -14.95
N TYR A 177 2.52 -3.91 -13.67
CA TYR A 177 1.70 -5.06 -13.28
C TYR A 177 0.24 -4.93 -13.69
N TRP A 178 -0.38 -3.76 -13.51
CA TRP A 178 -1.77 -3.56 -13.92
C TRP A 178 -1.93 -3.67 -15.43
N MET A 179 -1.14 -2.92 -16.20
CA MET A 179 -1.29 -2.80 -17.65
C MET A 179 -0.66 -3.97 -18.41
N GLY A 180 0.44 -4.53 -17.90
CA GLY A 180 1.23 -5.57 -18.57
C GLY A 180 0.90 -7.00 -18.14
N HIS A 181 0.37 -7.20 -16.93
CA HIS A 181 0.14 -8.54 -16.36
C HIS A 181 -1.32 -8.84 -16.01
N MET A 182 -2.25 -7.92 -16.30
CA MET A 182 -3.68 -8.16 -16.15
C MET A 182 -4.40 -7.89 -17.46
N SER A 183 -5.35 -8.77 -17.80
CA SER A 183 -6.23 -8.56 -18.94
C SER A 183 -7.25 -7.45 -18.65
N ARG A 184 -7.84 -6.85 -19.68
CA ARG A 184 -8.91 -5.85 -19.49
C ARG A 184 -10.12 -6.40 -18.74
N SER A 185 -10.45 -7.67 -18.93
CA SER A 185 -11.55 -8.32 -18.20
C SER A 185 -11.22 -8.46 -16.71
N GLN A 186 -9.98 -8.82 -16.39
CA GLN A 186 -9.49 -8.86 -15.01
C GLN A 186 -9.50 -7.46 -14.37
N GLN A 187 -8.96 -6.45 -15.04
CA GLN A 187 -8.97 -5.06 -14.57
C GLN A 187 -10.40 -4.58 -14.27
N THR A 188 -11.35 -4.89 -15.16
CA THR A 188 -12.77 -4.56 -14.97
C THR A 188 -13.38 -5.30 -13.79
N ALA A 189 -13.08 -6.60 -13.64
CA ALA A 189 -13.57 -7.41 -12.53
C ALA A 189 -13.03 -6.91 -11.18
N ILE A 190 -11.75 -6.54 -11.10
CA ILE A 190 -11.15 -5.93 -9.92
C ILE A 190 -11.82 -4.60 -9.61
N GLY A 191 -11.98 -3.72 -10.60
CA GLY A 191 -12.62 -2.42 -10.42
C GLY A 191 -14.04 -2.54 -9.86
N ARG A 192 -14.85 -3.48 -10.39
CA ARG A 192 -16.19 -3.77 -9.86
C ARG A 192 -16.13 -4.30 -8.43
N MET A 193 -15.32 -5.32 -8.18
CA MET A 193 -15.19 -5.89 -6.84
C MET A 193 -14.78 -4.84 -5.79
N LEU A 194 -13.87 -3.92 -6.12
CA LEU A 194 -13.45 -2.85 -5.21
C LEU A 194 -14.54 -1.79 -5.01
N ALA A 195 -15.37 -1.53 -6.02
CA ALA A 195 -16.54 -0.67 -5.90
C ALA A 195 -17.60 -1.32 -5.01
N ASP A 196 -17.94 -2.58 -5.26
CA ASP A 196 -18.91 -3.35 -4.46
C ASP A 196 -18.47 -3.41 -2.99
N LEU A 197 -17.18 -3.65 -2.72
CA LEU A 197 -16.65 -3.61 -1.34
C LEU A 197 -16.80 -2.23 -0.70
N SER A 198 -16.67 -1.15 -1.48
CA SER A 198 -16.79 0.22 -0.99
C SER A 198 -18.23 0.63 -0.73
N ASP A 199 -19.18 0.05 -1.47
CA ASP A 199 -20.62 0.20 -1.21
C ASP A 199 -21.04 -0.50 0.09
N ASP A 200 -20.43 -1.66 0.40
CA ASP A 200 -20.67 -2.41 1.64
C ASP A 200 -20.02 -1.75 2.87
N ALA A 201 -18.77 -1.31 2.74
CA ALA A 201 -18.03 -0.62 3.80
C ALA A 201 -16.94 0.28 3.21
N PRO A 202 -16.75 1.52 3.70
CA PRO A 202 -15.73 2.42 3.15
C PRO A 202 -14.32 1.83 3.28
N LEU A 203 -13.44 2.16 2.34
CA LEU A 203 -12.02 1.83 2.46
C LEU A 203 -11.44 2.63 3.62
N ILE A 204 -11.01 1.96 4.69
CA ILE A 204 -10.34 2.64 5.80
C ILE A 204 -8.89 2.92 5.40
N THR A 205 -8.53 4.21 5.40
CA THR A 205 -7.20 4.73 5.04
C THR A 205 -6.56 5.40 6.26
N PRO A 206 -5.22 5.55 6.35
CA PRO A 206 -4.60 6.26 7.47
C PRO A 206 -5.04 7.72 7.52
N GLY A 207 -5.28 8.25 8.72
CA GLY A 207 -5.52 9.68 8.92
C GLY A 207 -4.23 10.48 8.65
N PHE A 208 -4.28 11.43 7.72
CA PHE A 208 -3.14 12.32 7.42
C PHE A 208 -3.13 13.60 8.27
N ALA A 209 -4.23 13.90 8.97
CA ALA A 209 -4.25 14.90 10.03
C ALA A 209 -3.64 14.29 11.30
N GLY A 210 -2.87 15.08 12.06
CA GLY A 210 -2.00 14.64 13.17
C GLY A 210 -2.57 13.51 14.05
N GLY A 211 -1.70 12.60 14.48
CA GLY A 211 -2.10 11.34 15.10
C GLY A 211 -2.97 11.51 16.36
N ASP A 212 -4.17 10.93 16.34
CA ASP A 212 -5.05 10.84 17.50
C ASP A 212 -4.51 9.80 18.49
N GLN A 213 -3.83 10.28 19.52
CA GLN A 213 -3.27 9.44 20.59
C GLN A 213 -4.33 8.65 21.36
N THR A 214 -5.56 9.19 21.44
CA THR A 214 -6.67 8.51 22.13
C THR A 214 -7.13 7.31 21.32
N ALA A 215 -7.35 7.49 20.01
CA ALA A 215 -7.69 6.41 19.10
C ALA A 215 -6.57 5.35 19.06
N LEU A 216 -5.31 5.78 18.96
CA LEU A 216 -4.14 4.89 19.01
C LEU A 216 -4.12 4.01 20.27
N ALA A 217 -4.31 4.61 21.44
CA ALA A 217 -4.31 3.88 22.71
C ALA A 217 -5.49 2.90 22.81
N ALA A 218 -6.69 3.33 22.42
CA ALA A 218 -7.89 2.49 22.42
C ALA A 218 -7.73 1.28 21.50
N MET A 219 -7.28 1.51 20.25
CA MET A 219 -7.01 0.44 19.30
C MET A 219 -5.93 -0.51 19.81
N SER A 220 -4.85 0.00 20.39
CA SER A 220 -3.77 -0.83 20.93
C SER A 220 -4.28 -1.84 21.97
N VAL A 221 -5.10 -1.37 22.91
CA VAL A 221 -5.73 -2.23 23.92
C VAL A 221 -6.67 -3.25 23.28
N ALA A 222 -7.54 -2.81 22.38
CA ALA A 222 -8.55 -3.67 21.77
C ALA A 222 -7.93 -4.75 20.86
N ILE A 223 -6.89 -4.42 20.09
CA ILE A 223 -6.13 -5.39 19.29
C ILE A 223 -5.49 -6.44 20.20
N HIS A 224 -4.82 -6.00 21.26
CA HIS A 224 -4.16 -6.92 22.18
C HIS A 224 -5.17 -7.86 22.86
N GLN A 225 -6.29 -7.33 23.36
CA GLN A 225 -7.35 -8.14 23.97
C GLN A 225 -7.97 -9.15 23.01
N ARG A 226 -8.13 -8.79 21.73
CA ARG A 226 -8.78 -9.63 20.74
C ARG A 226 -7.86 -10.68 20.12
N THR A 227 -6.59 -10.35 19.93
CA THR A 227 -5.65 -11.17 19.13
C THR A 227 -4.48 -11.73 19.94
N GLY A 228 -4.18 -11.13 21.10
CA GLY A 228 -2.95 -11.38 21.85
C GLY A 228 -1.70 -10.78 21.21
N LEU A 229 -1.78 -10.18 20.01
CA LEU A 229 -0.63 -9.60 19.33
C LEU A 229 -0.09 -8.38 20.08
N ALA A 230 1.23 -8.23 20.06
CA ALA A 230 1.88 -7.03 20.58
C ALA A 230 1.71 -5.88 19.59
N VAL A 231 1.54 -4.68 20.14
CA VAL A 231 1.38 -3.45 19.37
C VAL A 231 2.64 -2.59 19.55
N SER A 232 3.18 -2.12 18.44
CA SER A 232 4.36 -1.27 18.39
C SER A 232 3.96 0.20 18.31
N ALA A 233 4.80 1.05 18.90
CA ALA A 233 4.60 2.50 18.85
C ALA A 233 4.47 2.98 17.40
N PRO A 234 3.57 3.94 17.13
CA PRO A 234 3.38 4.48 15.80
C PRO A 234 4.69 5.09 15.28
N ARG A 235 5.10 4.65 14.09
CA ARG A 235 6.32 5.15 13.41
C ARG A 235 6.05 6.19 12.33
N SER A 236 4.79 6.27 11.89
CA SER A 236 4.30 7.19 10.87
C SER A 236 2.88 7.63 11.26
N VAL A 237 2.49 8.83 10.86
CA VAL A 237 1.17 9.37 11.21
C VAL A 237 0.06 8.51 10.61
N GLY A 238 -1.00 8.25 11.39
CA GLY A 238 -2.15 7.48 10.94
C GLY A 238 -1.91 5.97 10.84
N TRP A 239 -0.80 5.44 11.35
CA TRP A 239 -0.48 4.01 11.31
C TRP A 239 -0.19 3.44 12.69
N LEU A 240 -0.77 2.27 12.98
CA LEU A 240 -0.48 1.47 14.17
C LEU A 240 0.24 0.18 13.77
N GLY A 241 1.38 -0.10 14.39
CA GLY A 241 2.15 -1.32 14.13
C GLY A 241 1.67 -2.49 14.99
N VAL A 242 1.53 -3.67 14.40
CA VAL A 242 1.12 -4.92 15.04
C VAL A 242 2.18 -5.98 14.72
N GLU A 243 2.77 -6.59 15.74
CA GLU A 243 3.84 -7.56 15.57
C GLU A 243 3.29 -8.94 15.19
N CYS A 244 3.64 -9.41 14.00
CA CYS A 244 3.35 -10.77 13.57
C CYS A 244 4.52 -11.71 13.94
N ALA A 245 4.23 -13.01 14.04
CA ALA A 245 5.24 -14.02 14.38
C ALA A 245 6.38 -14.12 13.34
N ASP A 246 6.04 -13.97 12.05
CA ASP A 246 6.99 -14.03 10.95
C ASP A 246 6.51 -13.21 9.74
N VAL A 247 7.38 -13.09 8.74
CA VAL A 247 7.10 -12.34 7.51
C VAL A 247 5.96 -12.97 6.71
N ARG A 248 5.80 -14.29 6.74
CA ARG A 248 4.75 -15.00 6.00
C ARG A 248 3.38 -14.61 6.54
N SER A 249 3.23 -14.62 7.85
CA SER A 249 2.03 -14.20 8.59
C SER A 249 1.72 -12.74 8.31
N ALA A 250 2.71 -11.85 8.41
CA ALA A 250 2.54 -10.42 8.12
C ALA A 250 2.07 -10.18 6.68
N VAL A 251 2.68 -10.85 5.70
CA VAL A 251 2.30 -10.75 4.28
C VAL A 251 0.87 -11.24 4.05
N TRP A 252 0.50 -12.39 4.60
CA TRP A 252 -0.85 -12.93 4.43
C TRP A 252 -1.91 -12.05 5.07
N MET A 253 -1.70 -11.62 6.33
CA MET A 253 -2.63 -10.74 7.03
C MET A 253 -2.77 -9.39 6.34
N MET A 254 -1.68 -8.82 5.83
CA MET A 254 -1.70 -7.57 5.03
C MET A 254 -2.61 -7.69 3.80
N ARG A 255 -2.48 -8.79 3.02
CA ARG A 255 -3.35 -9.04 1.86
C ARG A 255 -4.81 -9.23 2.27
N ALA A 256 -5.03 -9.99 3.33
CA ALA A 256 -6.37 -10.27 3.84
C ALA A 256 -7.10 -8.99 4.27
N LEU A 257 -6.42 -8.08 4.95
CA LEU A 257 -6.96 -6.77 5.32
C LEU A 257 -7.27 -5.91 4.10
N VAL A 258 -6.34 -5.82 3.14
CA VAL A 258 -6.54 -5.06 1.89
C VAL A 258 -7.71 -5.60 1.08
N ALA A 259 -7.91 -6.92 1.05
CA ALA A 259 -9.05 -7.59 0.43
C ALA A 259 -10.39 -7.42 1.20
N ASN A 260 -10.35 -6.89 2.42
CA ASN A 260 -11.51 -6.52 3.23
C ASN A 260 -11.63 -5.00 3.42
N ASN A 261 -11.11 -4.22 2.48
CA ASN A 261 -11.21 -2.75 2.50
C ASN A 261 -10.56 -2.07 3.72
N ILE A 262 -9.51 -2.68 4.28
CA ILE A 262 -8.64 -2.06 5.28
C ILE A 262 -7.24 -1.88 4.67
N LEU A 263 -6.86 -0.63 4.36
CA LEU A 263 -5.56 -0.36 3.78
C LEU A 263 -4.44 -0.76 4.74
N SER A 264 -3.50 -1.58 4.29
CA SER A 264 -2.46 -2.13 5.17
C SER A 264 -1.11 -2.18 4.45
N ARG A 265 -0.03 -2.13 5.23
CA ARG A 265 1.36 -2.26 4.77
C ARG A 265 2.18 -3.03 5.78
N ARG A 266 3.47 -3.30 5.51
CA ARG A 266 4.36 -3.94 6.48
C ARG A 266 5.78 -3.39 6.45
N GLU A 267 6.47 -3.49 7.57
CA GLU A 267 7.94 -3.39 7.65
C GLU A 267 8.43 -4.66 8.34
N THR A 268 9.21 -5.49 7.63
CA THR A 268 9.63 -6.81 8.11
C THR A 268 8.44 -7.67 8.58
N THR A 269 8.33 -7.91 9.88
CA THR A 269 7.29 -8.69 10.58
C THR A 269 6.19 -7.81 11.17
N THR A 270 6.37 -6.49 11.18
CA THR A 270 5.38 -5.55 11.71
C THR A 270 4.36 -5.22 10.61
N LEU A 271 3.11 -5.59 10.84
CA LEU A 271 1.96 -5.20 10.03
C LEU A 271 1.47 -3.82 10.49
N PHE A 272 1.24 -2.90 9.58
CA PHE A 272 0.68 -1.59 9.90
C PHE A 272 -0.76 -1.50 9.42
N VAL A 273 -1.65 -1.14 10.36
CA VAL A 273 -3.08 -0.91 10.13
C VAL A 273 -3.41 0.58 10.29
N PRO A 274 -4.44 1.08 9.60
CA PRO A 274 -4.72 2.50 9.56
C PRO A 274 -5.39 2.93 10.88
N VAL A 275 -5.09 4.16 11.29
CA VAL A 275 -5.76 4.85 12.40
C VAL A 275 -6.36 6.11 11.81
N ASN A 276 -7.68 6.18 11.79
CA ASN A 276 -8.41 7.29 11.19
C ASN A 276 -9.74 7.49 11.93
N PRO A 277 -9.78 8.41 12.91
CA PRO A 277 -10.97 8.63 13.72
C PRO A 277 -12.13 9.28 12.93
N VAL A 278 -11.89 9.77 11.72
CA VAL A 278 -12.94 10.33 10.85
C VAL A 278 -13.75 9.20 10.21
N ASP A 279 -13.05 8.20 9.64
CA ASP A 279 -13.68 7.11 8.90
C ASP A 279 -13.97 5.87 9.78
N ASP A 280 -13.22 5.69 10.86
CA ASP A 280 -13.37 4.58 11.82
C ASP A 280 -13.16 5.09 13.26
N PRO A 281 -14.16 5.79 13.84
CA PRO A 281 -14.09 6.29 15.21
C PRO A 281 -13.75 5.16 16.20
N GLY A 282 -12.65 5.31 16.94
CA GLY A 282 -12.18 4.29 17.88
C GLY A 282 -11.53 3.05 17.24
N GLY A 283 -11.46 2.98 15.91
CA GLY A 283 -10.83 1.89 15.16
C GLY A 283 -11.60 0.57 15.17
N GLU A 284 -12.91 0.60 15.42
CA GLU A 284 -13.72 -0.62 15.61
C GLU A 284 -13.71 -1.52 14.37
N ALA A 285 -13.81 -0.94 13.17
CA ALA A 285 -13.80 -1.70 11.93
C ALA A 285 -12.44 -2.38 11.70
N VAL A 286 -11.35 -1.64 11.91
CA VAL A 286 -9.98 -2.16 11.82
C VAL A 286 -9.75 -3.27 12.82
N VAL A 287 -10.09 -3.06 14.11
CA VAL A 287 -9.88 -4.07 15.17
C VAL A 287 -10.71 -5.32 14.90
N LYS A 288 -11.97 -5.17 14.47
CA LYS A 288 -12.85 -6.29 14.14
C LYS A 288 -12.31 -7.11 12.97
N CYS A 289 -11.91 -6.44 11.90
CA CYS A 289 -11.36 -7.09 10.71
C CYS A 289 -10.04 -7.80 11.03
N LEU A 290 -9.09 -7.11 11.68
CA LEU A 290 -7.81 -7.67 12.09
C LEU A 290 -7.98 -8.90 12.97
N GLY A 291 -8.88 -8.85 13.96
CA GLY A 291 -9.15 -10.00 14.81
C GLY A 291 -9.66 -11.20 14.04
N ARG A 292 -10.61 -11.00 13.12
CA ARG A 292 -11.11 -12.08 12.27
C ARG A 292 -10.03 -12.64 11.34
N VAL A 293 -9.22 -11.77 10.74
CA VAL A 293 -8.10 -12.17 9.88
C VAL A 293 -7.07 -12.98 10.68
N HIS A 294 -6.75 -12.58 11.91
CA HIS A 294 -5.82 -13.29 12.79
C HIS A 294 -6.32 -14.70 13.15
N GLU A 295 -7.60 -14.83 13.52
CA GLU A 295 -8.24 -16.14 13.78
C GLU A 295 -8.13 -17.07 12.57
N LEU A 296 -8.44 -16.56 11.38
CA LEU A 296 -8.34 -17.32 10.12
C LEU A 296 -6.89 -17.70 9.79
N ALA A 297 -5.92 -16.82 10.03
CA ALA A 297 -4.49 -17.11 9.82
C ALA A 297 -4.01 -18.27 10.70
N ALA A 298 -4.42 -18.29 11.98
CA ALA A 298 -4.09 -19.35 12.92
C ALA A 298 -4.70 -20.70 12.51
N GLY A 299 -5.95 -20.68 12.03
CA GLY A 299 -6.64 -21.88 11.56
C GLY A 299 -6.16 -22.43 10.22
N ALA A 300 -5.63 -21.57 9.35
CA ALA A 300 -5.09 -21.93 8.04
C ALA A 300 -3.65 -22.47 8.07
N ALA A 301 -3.05 -22.63 9.25
CA ALA A 301 -1.62 -22.95 9.44
C ALA A 301 -0.68 -21.94 8.75
N VAL A 302 -1.15 -20.70 8.58
CA VAL A 302 -0.34 -19.59 8.07
C VAL A 302 0.49 -18.97 9.19
N ALA A 303 0.04 -19.06 10.43
CA ALA A 303 0.80 -18.69 11.62
C ALA A 303 1.47 -19.93 12.28
N PRO A 304 2.69 -19.81 12.82
CA PRO A 304 3.26 -20.83 13.70
C PRO A 304 2.43 -20.94 15.00
N PRO A 305 2.45 -22.10 15.69
CA PRO A 305 1.70 -22.27 16.94
C PRO A 305 2.13 -21.22 17.99
N PRO A 306 1.20 -20.74 18.85
CA PRO A 306 1.54 -19.79 19.90
C PRO A 306 2.62 -20.39 20.81
N SER A 307 3.62 -19.57 21.14
CA SER A 307 4.67 -19.85 22.12
C SER A 307 4.12 -19.89 23.54
#